data_AF-A0A378A024-F1
#
_entry.id   AF-A0A378A024-F1
#
_cell.length_a   1.000
_cell.length_b   1.000
_cell.length_c   1.000
_cell.angle_alpha   90.00
_cell.angle_beta   90.00
_cell.angle_gamma   90.00
#
_symmetry.space_group_name_H-M   'P 1'
#
loop_
_entity.id
_entity.type
_entity.pdbx_description
1 polymer ?
#
loop_
_entity_poly.entity_id
_entity_poly.type
_entity_poly.pdbx_seq_one_letter_code
_entity_poly.pdbx_strand_id
1 'polypeptide(L)' 'MNNQFTWLHIGLGSFHRAHQAWYLHRLIASGDNRWRIAAGNIRNDAEQVVQALAAQGGRYVLRDRQPGRGARI' A
#
# COMPACT_ATOMS: atom_id res chain seq x y z
N MET A 1 22.24 15.48 1.63
CA MET A 1 21.83 14.57 0.54
C MET A 1 20.51 13.94 0.92
N ASN A 2 19.43 14.20 0.18
CA ASN A 2 18.14 13.55 0.44
C ASN A 2 18.09 12.23 -0.32
N ASN A 3 18.62 11.16 0.29
CA ASN A 3 18.56 9.85 -0.33
C ASN A 3 17.11 9.34 -0.33
N GLN A 4 16.64 8.88 -1.49
CA GLN A 4 15.34 8.23 -1.66
C GLN A 4 15.55 6.72 -1.76
N PHE A 5 14.81 5.96 -0.95
CA PHE A 5 14.83 4.50 -0.88
C PHE A 5 13.55 3.94 -1.47
N THR A 6 13.68 2.95 -2.36
CA THR A 6 12.55 2.25 -2.95
C THR A 6 12.52 0.82 -2.43
N TRP A 7 11.43 0.45 -1.77
CA TRP A 7 11.15 -0.94 -1.43
C TRP A 7 10.38 -1.59 -2.58
N LEU A 8 11.04 -2.52 -3.28
CA LEU A 8 10.37 -3.42 -4.22
C LEU A 8 9.62 -4.53 -3.47
N HIS A 9 8.30 -4.55 -3.60
CA HIS A 9 7.46 -5.60 -3.05
C HIS A 9 6.89 -6.49 -4.17
N ILE A 10 7.13 -7.80 -4.08
CA ILE A 10 6.62 -8.78 -5.02
C ILE A 10 5.48 -9.55 -4.34
N GLY A 11 4.26 -9.35 -4.82
CA GLY A 11 3.02 -9.89 -4.23
C GLY A 11 2.10 -8.80 -3.70
N LEU A 12 1.42 -8.05 -4.59
CA LEU A 12 0.48 -6.96 -4.26
C LEU A 12 -0.87 -7.48 -3.70
N GLY A 13 -0.80 -8.30 -2.66
CA GLY A 13 -1.95 -8.86 -1.96
C GLY A 13 -2.58 -7.90 -0.93
N SER A 14 -3.69 -8.34 -0.35
CA SER A 14 -4.39 -7.61 0.73
C SER A 14 -3.51 -7.43 1.97
N PHE A 15 -2.72 -8.45 2.34
CA PHE A 15 -1.85 -8.41 3.52
C PHE A 15 -0.76 -7.34 3.40
N HIS A 16 -0.08 -7.25 2.25
CA HIS A 16 0.90 -6.20 2.00
C HIS A 16 0.32 -4.80 2.21
N ARG A 17 -0.85 -4.54 1.61
CA ARG A 17 -1.55 -3.25 1.71
C ARG A 17 -1.98 -2.95 3.14
N ALA A 18 -2.52 -3.93 3.85
CA ALA A 18 -2.98 -3.75 5.22
C ALA A 18 -1.84 -3.61 6.25
N HIS A 19 -0.65 -4.13 5.97
CA HIS A 19 0.44 -4.23 6.95
C HIS A 19 1.67 -3.41 6.55
N GLN A 20 2.44 -3.87 5.55
CA GLN A 20 3.72 -3.26 5.18
C GLN A 20 3.54 -1.84 4.61
N ALA A 21 2.59 -1.67 3.69
CA ALA A 21 2.29 -0.36 3.12
C ALA A 21 1.72 0.62 4.16
N TRP A 22 0.99 0.11 5.16
CA TRP A 22 0.46 0.92 6.25
C TRP A 22 1.57 1.46 7.16
N TYR A 23 2.55 0.63 7.55
CA TYR A 23 3.70 1.11 8.33
C TYR A 23 4.53 2.15 7.58
N LEU A 24 4.74 1.97 6.27
CA LEU A 24 5.46 2.97 5.48
C LEU A 24 4.65 4.26 5.34
N HIS A 25 3.33 4.17 5.19
CA HIS A 25 2.45 5.34 5.24
C HIS A 25 2.56 6.08 6.57
N ARG A 26 2.60 5.37 7.70
CA ARG A 26 2.81 5.99 9.03
C ARG A 26 4.15 6.70 9.12
N LEU A 27 5.23 6.12 8.57
CA LEU A 27 6.56 6.73 8.54
C LEU A 27 6.60 8.02 7.71
N ILE A 28 5.96 8.01 6.54
CA ILE A 28 5.80 9.19 5.69
C ILE A 28 4.96 10.26 6.41
N ALA A 29 3.86 9.85 7.06
CA ALA A 29 3.01 10.76 7.83
C ALA A 29 3.73 11.37 9.04
N SER A 30 4.76 10.70 9.59
CA SER A 30 5.62 11.27 10.64
C SER A 30 6.73 12.18 10.12
N GLY A 31 6.80 12.40 8.80
CA GLY A 31 7.73 13.34 8.15
C GLY A 31 8.95 12.70 7.47
N ASP A 32 9.15 11.39 7.58
CA ASP A 32 10.24 10.70 6.86
C ASP A 32 9.77 10.30 5.44
N ASN A 33 9.95 11.25 4.52
CA ASN A 33 9.55 11.14 3.11
C ASN A 33 10.63 10.51 2.22
N ARG A 34 11.60 9.79 2.80
CA ARG A 34 12.68 9.14 2.03
C ARG A 34 12.28 7.80 1.45
N TRP A 35 11.13 7.25 1.79
CA TRP A 35 10.73 5.90 1.41
C TRP A 35 9.56 5.87 0.44
N ARG A 36 9.63 4.96 -0.54
CA ARG A 36 8.55 4.68 -1.50
C ARG A 36 8.41 3.17 -1.72
N ILE A 37 7.23 2.75 -2.17
CA ILE A 37 6.96 1.36 -2.56
C ILE A 37 6.84 1.28 -4.08
N ALA A 38 7.55 0.33 -4.67
CA ALA A 38 7.24 -0.20 -5.99
C ALA A 38 6.67 -1.60 -5.78
N ALA A 39 5.47 -1.88 -6.29
CA ALA A 39 4.82 -3.18 -6.10
C ALA A 39 4.45 -3.83 -7.43
N GLY A 40 4.61 -5.14 -7.50
CA GLY A 40 4.26 -5.95 -8.68
C GLY A 40 3.93 -7.38 -8.31
N ASN A 41 3.54 -8.18 -9.31
CA ASN A 41 3.24 -9.60 -9.15
C ASN A 41 4.02 -10.40 -10.20
N ILE A 42 4.35 -11.65 -9.87
CA ILE A 42 4.94 -12.62 -10.82
C ILE A 42 3.90 -13.52 -11.49
N ARG A 43 2.64 -13.41 -11.03
CA ARG A 43 1.48 -14.11 -11.58
C ARG A 43 0.45 -13.08 -12.02
N ASN A 44 -0.39 -13.46 -12.98
CA ASN A 44 -1.38 -12.56 -13.60
C ASN A 44 -2.72 -12.53 -12.83
N ASP A 45 -2.83 -13.24 -11.71
CA ASP A 45 -4.04 -13.36 -10.89
C ASP A 45 -4.45 -12.07 -10.17
N ALA A 46 -3.58 -11.05 -10.15
CA ALA A 46 -3.82 -9.77 -9.50
C ALA A 46 -3.79 -8.57 -10.46
N GLU A 47 -3.86 -8.78 -11.78
CA GLU A 47 -3.84 -7.70 -12.79
C GLU A 47 -4.91 -6.63 -12.55
N GLN A 48 -6.15 -7.03 -12.25
CA GLN A 48 -7.25 -6.09 -11.99
C GLN A 48 -6.92 -5.13 -10.83
N VAL A 49 -6.30 -5.65 -9.77
CA VAL A 49 -5.90 -4.85 -8.61
C VAL A 49 -4.77 -3.88 -8.98
N VAL A 50 -3.79 -4.35 -9.77
CA VAL A 50 -2.70 -3.51 -10.27
C VAL A 50 -3.27 -2.36 -11.10
N GLN A 51 -4.18 -2.64 -12.04
CA GLN A 51 -4.79 -1.62 -12.90
C GLN A 51 -5.62 -0.62 -12.09
N ALA A 52 -6.44 -1.08 -11.14
CA ALA A 52 -7.22 -0.21 -10.28
C ALA A 52 -6.34 0.69 -9.41
N LEU A 53 -5.24 0.16 -8.85
CA LEU A 53 -4.30 0.96 -8.08
C LEU A 53 -3.54 1.96 -8.97
N ALA A 54 -3.11 1.55 -10.17
CA ALA A 54 -2.46 2.44 -11.12
C ALA A 54 -3.36 3.63 -11.50
N ALA A 55 -4.64 3.37 -11.81
CA ALA A 55 -5.64 4.40 -12.11
C ALA A 55 -5.88 5.39 -10.94
N GLN A 56 -5.67 4.94 -9.69
CA GLN A 56 -5.82 5.77 -8.49
C GLN A 56 -4.50 6.44 -8.05
N GLY A 57 -3.41 6.27 -8.80
CA GLY A 57 -2.08 6.73 -8.42
C GLY A 57 -1.53 6.03 -7.16
N GLY A 58 -1.84 4.74 -7.01
CA GLY A 58 -1.44 3.90 -5.87
C GLY A 58 -2.27 4.09 -4.60
N ARG A 59 -3.28 4.97 -4.63
CA ARG A 59 -4.15 5.24 -3.47
C ARG A 59 -5.23 4.18 -3.31
N TYR A 60 -5.55 3.87 -2.06
CA TYR A 60 -6.66 3.01 -1.67
C TYR A 60 -7.08 3.34 -0.24
N VAL A 61 -8.28 2.90 0.15
CA VAL A 61 -8.78 3.02 1.52
C VAL A 61 -8.50 1.73 2.27
N LEU A 62 -7.80 1.84 3.41
CA LEU A 62 -7.68 0.75 4.37
C LEU A 62 -8.78 0.90 5.42
N ARG A 63 -9.69 -0.08 5.50
CA ARG A 63 -10.69 -0.14 6.58
C ARG A 63 -10.26 -1.18 7.60
N ASP A 64 -10.14 -0.73 8.85
CA ASP A 64 -10.17 -1.65 9.98
C ASP A 64 -11.58 -2.23 10.11
N ARG A 65 -11.68 -3.54 10.25
CA ARG A 65 -12.94 -4.21 10.56
C ARG A 65 -12.89 -4.62 12.04
N GLN A 66 -13.30 -3.72 12.92
CA GLN A 66 -13.62 -4.09 14.29
C GLN A 66 -14.99 -4.81 14.33
N PRO A 67 -15.08 -6.01 14.90
CA PRO A 67 -16.36 -6.64 15.16
C PRO A 67 -17.27 -5.70 15.98
N GLY A 68 -18.52 -5.49 15.54
CA GLY A 68 -19.51 -4.69 16.26
C GLY A 68 -19.48 -3.17 16.04
N ARG A 69 -18.46 -2.61 15.34
CA ARG A 69 -18.47 -1.21 14.89
C ARG A 69 -18.80 -1.18 13.40
N GLY A 70 -19.98 -0.65 13.05
CA GLY A 70 -20.37 -0.44 11.65
C GLY A 70 -19.28 0.32 10.88
N ALA A 71 -19.06 -0.04 9.61
CA ALA A 71 -18.00 0.54 8.80
C ALA A 71 -18.20 2.06 8.68
N ARG A 72 -17.27 2.84 9.24
CA ARG A 72 -17.15 4.27 8.93
C ARG A 72 -16.25 4.40 7.70
N ILE A 73 -16.77 5.04 6.65
CA ILE A 73 -16.06 5.39 5.42
C ILE A 73 -15.55 6.81 5.54
#